data_AF-A0A957LUW8-F1
#
_entry.id   AF-A0A957LUW8-F1
#
_cell.length_a   1.000
_cell.length_b   1.000
_cell.length_c   1.000
_cell.angle_alpha   90.00
_cell.angle_beta   90.00
_cell.angle_gamma   90.00
#
_symmetry.space_group_name_H-M   'P 1'
#
loop_
_entity.id
_entity.type
_entity.pdbx_description
1 polymer ?
#
loop_
_entity_poly.entity_id
_entity_poly.type
_entity_poly.pdbx_seq_one_letter_code
_entity_poly.pdbx_strand_id
1 'polypeptide(L)'
;NEAWSIGPVFLASIYGGYFGAGLSVIILAVLGLVIEDNLTRLNALKQAIAFAVNVAAATFFVFSGQVVWIAAGVMAIGAVIGGVLGGRLAGRIKPKTLRTVVIVIAVIVAIIYLVR
;
A
#
# COMPACT_ATOMS: atom_id res chain seq x y z
N ASN A 1 -3.69 -21.44 13.02
CA ASN A 1 -4.79 -21.95 12.19
C ASN A 1 -5.05 -20.92 11.09
N GLU A 2 -4.50 -21.15 9.90
CA GLU A 2 -4.37 -20.13 8.82
C GLU A 2 -5.72 -19.54 8.38
N ALA A 3 -6.83 -20.26 8.56
CA ALA A 3 -8.17 -19.78 8.22
C ALA A 3 -8.57 -18.47 8.93
N TRP A 4 -7.97 -18.14 10.07
CA TRP A 4 -8.24 -16.90 10.80
C TRP A 4 -7.74 -15.65 10.06
N SER A 5 -6.77 -15.75 9.13
CA SER A 5 -6.31 -14.57 8.38
C SER A 5 -7.28 -14.16 7.27
N ILE A 6 -8.19 -15.03 6.85
CA ILE A 6 -9.10 -14.77 5.72
C ILE A 6 -10.00 -13.57 6.00
N GLY A 7 -10.63 -13.52 7.18
CA GLY A 7 -11.52 -12.42 7.57
C GLY A 7 -10.82 -11.06 7.59
N PRO A 8 -9.72 -10.90 8.34
CA PRO A 8 -8.96 -9.66 8.39
C PRO A 8 -8.35 -9.25 7.03
N VAL A 9 -7.84 -10.21 6.23
CA VAL A 9 -7.33 -9.92 4.88
C VAL A 9 -8.45 -9.46 3.96
N PHE A 10 -9.65 -10.05 4.06
CA PHE A 10 -10.81 -9.62 3.28
C PHE A 10 -11.23 -8.19 3.62
N LEU A 11 -11.35 -7.86 4.91
CA LEU A 11 -11.68 -6.51 5.35
C LEU A 11 -10.59 -5.49 4.95
N ALA A 12 -9.32 -5.86 5.12
CA ALA A 12 -8.20 -5.05 4.67
C ALA A 12 -8.23 -4.83 3.16
N SER A 13 -8.63 -5.84 2.37
CA SER A 13 -8.74 -5.74 0.92
C SER A 13 -9.86 -4.78 0.48
N ILE A 14 -11.00 -4.76 1.17
CA ILE A 14 -12.06 -3.76 0.92
C ILE A 14 -11.53 -2.35 1.20
N TYR A 15 -10.89 -2.16 2.36
CA TYR A 15 -10.23 -0.90 2.70
C TYR A 15 -9.20 -0.50 1.64
N GLY A 16 -8.38 -1.45 1.19
CA GLY A 16 -7.37 -1.26 0.17
C GLY A 16 -7.94 -0.86 -1.19
N GLY A 17 -9.10 -1.41 -1.58
CA GLY A 17 -9.78 -1.03 -2.82
C GLY A 17 -10.34 0.40 -2.79
N TYR A 18 -10.77 0.89 -1.63
CA TYR A 18 -11.32 2.23 -1.47
C TYR A 18 -10.25 3.31 -1.22
N PHE A 19 -9.35 3.10 -0.25
CA PHE A 19 -8.32 4.07 0.13
C PHE A 19 -6.96 3.85 -0.57
N GLY A 20 -6.57 2.60 -0.83
CA GLY A 20 -5.25 2.23 -1.38
C GLY A 20 -4.06 2.41 -0.42
N ALA A 21 -4.04 3.50 0.35
CA ALA A 21 -2.93 3.87 1.23
C ALA A 21 -2.87 2.99 2.50
N GLY A 22 -1.69 2.49 2.84
CA GLY A 22 -1.45 1.74 4.07
C GLY A 22 -1.88 0.26 4.06
N LEU A 23 -2.51 -0.22 2.98
CA LEU A 23 -2.97 -1.61 2.83
C LEU A 23 -1.87 -2.62 3.18
N SER A 24 -0.68 -2.50 2.60
CA SER A 24 0.40 -3.47 2.78
C SER A 24 0.93 -3.51 4.22
N VAL A 25 0.76 -2.45 5.02
CA VAL A 25 1.12 -2.44 6.44
C VAL A 25 0.11 -3.27 7.23
N ILE A 26 -1.18 -3.09 6.95
CA ILE A 26 -2.27 -3.86 7.57
C ILE A 26 -2.11 -5.34 7.21
N ILE A 27 -1.93 -5.67 5.93
CA ILE A 27 -1.75 -7.05 5.47
C ILE A 27 -0.52 -7.68 6.12
N LEU A 28 0.62 -6.99 6.15
CA LEU A 28 1.83 -7.56 6.77
C LEU A 28 1.64 -7.79 8.27
N ALA A 29 0.94 -6.90 8.97
CA ALA A 29 0.62 -7.08 10.39
C ALA A 29 -0.29 -8.30 10.62
N VAL A 30 -1.35 -8.45 9.82
CA VAL A 30 -2.23 -9.63 9.89
C VAL A 30 -1.48 -10.91 9.58
N LEU A 31 -0.71 -10.93 8.49
CA LEU A 31 0.04 -12.12 8.08
C LEU A 31 1.10 -12.51 9.12
N GLY A 32 1.81 -11.55 9.71
CA GLY A 32 2.81 -11.81 10.75
C GLY A 32 2.25 -12.27 12.09
N LEU A 33 0.95 -12.08 12.34
CA LEU A 33 0.27 -12.59 13.53
C LEU A 33 -0.30 -13.99 13.36
N VAL A 34 -0.58 -14.41 12.11
CA VAL A 34 -1.31 -15.66 11.83
C VAL A 34 -0.43 -16.73 11.19
N ILE A 35 0.56 -16.32 10.38
CA ILE A 35 1.42 -17.24 9.62
C ILE A 35 2.84 -17.17 10.20
N GLU A 36 3.30 -18.31 10.73
CA GLU A 36 4.68 -18.51 11.13
C GLU A 36 5.53 -18.81 9.89
N ASP A 37 6.01 -17.76 9.23
CA ASP A 37 6.91 -17.86 8.09
C ASP A 37 7.93 -16.72 8.14
N ASN A 38 8.97 -16.80 7.30
CA ASN A 38 9.95 -15.74 7.22
C ASN A 38 9.36 -14.46 6.62
N LEU A 39 9.90 -13.32 7.04
CA LEU A 39 9.44 -12.00 6.60
C LEU A 39 9.48 -11.83 5.08
N THR A 40 10.40 -12.51 4.38
CA THR A 40 10.50 -12.44 2.91
C THR A 40 9.27 -13.08 2.25
N ARG A 41 8.82 -14.24 2.73
CA ARG A 41 7.62 -14.93 2.22
C ARG A 41 6.34 -14.16 2.55
N LEU A 42 6.22 -13.65 3.78
CA LEU A 42 5.10 -12.78 4.15
C LEU A 42 5.08 -11.49 3.31
N ASN A 43 6.25 -10.94 3.01
CA ASN A 43 6.40 -9.77 2.14
C ASN A 43 6.07 -10.08 0.67
N ALA A 44 6.36 -11.29 0.18
CA ALA A 44 5.92 -11.69 -1.16
C ALA A 44 4.39 -11.82 -1.21
N LEU A 45 3.80 -12.47 -0.19
CA LEU A 45 2.35 -12.68 -0.10
C LEU A 45 1.59 -11.35 -0.01
N LYS A 46 2.05 -10.40 0.82
CA LYS A 46 1.39 -9.08 0.91
C LYS A 46 1.39 -8.34 -0.43
N GLN A 47 2.45 -8.48 -1.24
CA GLN A 47 2.57 -7.82 -2.53
C GLN A 47 1.63 -8.47 -3.56
N ALA A 48 1.48 -9.79 -3.52
CA ALA A 48 0.51 -10.50 -4.35
C ALA A 48 -0.93 -10.08 -4.02
N ILE A 49 -1.28 -9.99 -2.73
CA ILE A 49 -2.58 -9.52 -2.27
C ILE A 49 -2.81 -8.06 -2.71
N ALA A 50 -1.84 -7.17 -2.46
CA ALA A 50 -1.93 -5.78 -2.86
C ALA A 50 -2.10 -5.62 -4.38
N PHE A 51 -1.42 -6.44 -5.18
CA PHE A 51 -1.59 -6.46 -6.64
C PHE A 51 -3.02 -6.86 -7.03
N ALA A 52 -3.54 -7.95 -6.46
CA ALA A 52 -4.91 -8.40 -6.73
C ALA A 52 -5.95 -7.34 -6.37
N VAL A 53 -5.79 -6.69 -5.21
CA VAL A 53 -6.68 -5.58 -4.77
C VAL A 53 -6.64 -4.40 -5.74
N ASN A 54 -5.43 -3.97 -6.14
CA ASN A 54 -5.28 -2.85 -7.07
C ASN A 54 -5.84 -3.17 -8.47
N VAL A 55 -5.65 -4.40 -8.95
CA VAL A 55 -6.21 -4.85 -10.24
C VAL A 55 -7.73 -4.89 -10.18
N ALA A 56 -8.31 -5.43 -9.10
CA ALA A 56 -9.75 -5.45 -8.90
C ALA A 56 -10.33 -4.04 -8.84
N ALA A 57 -9.72 -3.14 -8.07
CA ALA A 57 -10.13 -1.73 -7.98
C ALA A 57 -10.01 -1.02 -9.34
N ALA A 58 -8.88 -1.18 -10.05
CA ALA A 58 -8.68 -0.60 -11.37
C ALA A 58 -9.73 -1.10 -12.37
N THR A 59 -10.04 -2.40 -12.35
CA THR A 59 -11.06 -3.00 -13.20
C THR A 59 -12.43 -2.39 -12.92
N PHE A 60 -12.82 -2.30 -11.64
CA PHE A 60 -14.06 -1.65 -11.24
C PHE A 60 -14.15 -0.19 -11.71
N PHE A 61 -13.08 0.59 -11.51
CA PHE A 61 -13.06 1.98 -11.93
C PHE A 61 -13.16 2.14 -13.45
N VAL A 62 -12.48 1.30 -14.25
CA VAL A 62 -12.58 1.34 -15.72
C VAL A 62 -14.04 1.21 -16.20
N PHE A 63 -14.84 0.36 -15.55
CA PHE A 63 -16.26 0.19 -15.90
C PHE A 63 -17.21 1.20 -15.22
N SER A 64 -16.74 1.99 -14.25
CA SER A 64 -17.56 2.96 -13.52
C SER A 64 -17.95 4.20 -14.34
N GLY A 65 -17.26 4.46 -15.46
CA GLY A 65 -17.44 5.69 -16.25
C GLY A 65 -16.88 6.96 -15.60
N GLN A 66 -16.27 6.88 -14.42
CA GLN A 66 -15.75 8.03 -13.67
C GLN A 66 -14.24 8.27 -13.88
N VAL A 67 -13.61 7.56 -14.82
CA VAL A 67 -12.16 7.63 -15.03
C VAL A 67 -11.80 8.82 -15.91
N VAL A 68 -11.03 9.76 -15.34
CA VAL A 68 -10.35 10.81 -16.09
C VAL A 68 -9.06 10.23 -16.67
N TRP A 69 -9.11 9.75 -17.91
CA TRP A 69 -8.01 9.01 -18.56
C TRP A 69 -6.69 9.77 -18.64
N ILE A 70 -6.74 11.08 -18.85
CA ILE A 70 -5.52 11.92 -18.86
C ILE A 70 -4.85 11.89 -17.49
N ALA A 71 -5.63 12.09 -16.42
CA ALA A 71 -5.11 12.02 -15.05
C ALA A 71 -4.59 10.62 -14.72
N ALA A 72 -5.30 9.57 -15.14
CA ALA A 72 -4.86 8.18 -14.97
C ALA A 72 -3.50 7.91 -15.63
N GLY A 73 -3.30 8.39 -16.87
CA GLY A 73 -2.01 8.26 -17.57
C GLY A 73 -0.87 8.98 -16.87
N VAL A 74 -1.09 10.23 -16.44
CA VAL A 74 -0.09 11.01 -15.69
C VAL A 74 0.24 10.34 -14.35
N MET A 75 -0.78 9.88 -13.61
CA MET A 75 -0.58 9.15 -12.36
C MET A 75 0.19 7.84 -12.57
N ALA A 76 -0.10 7.08 -13.64
CA ALA A 76 0.61 5.85 -13.94
C ALA A 76 2.10 6.09 -14.21
N ILE A 77 2.44 7.07 -15.06
CA ILE A 77 3.83 7.44 -15.35
C ILE A 77 4.53 7.92 -14.08
N GLY A 78 3.88 8.82 -13.32
CA GLY A 78 4.42 9.33 -12.06
C GLY A 78 4.65 8.23 -11.02
N ALA A 79 3.72 7.28 -10.89
CA ALA A 79 3.84 6.15 -9.97
C ALA A 79 4.99 5.21 -10.36
N VAL A 80 5.19 4.92 -11.64
CA VAL A 80 6.31 4.10 -12.12
C VAL A 80 7.64 4.80 -11.84
N ILE A 81 7.78 6.06 -12.25
CA ILE A 81 9.01 6.83 -12.05
C ILE A 81 9.31 6.98 -10.56
N GLY A 82 8.32 7.42 -9.77
CA GLY A 82 8.44 7.61 -8.34
C GLY A 82 8.72 6.30 -7.58
N GLY A 83 8.06 5.20 -7.98
CA GLY A 83 8.28 3.88 -7.40
C GLY A 83 9.69 3.35 -7.64
N VAL A 84 10.20 3.47 -8.87
CA VAL A 84 11.57 3.02 -9.21
C VAL A 84 12.62 3.89 -8.54
N LEU A 85 12.50 5.22 -8.64
CA LEU A 85 13.47 6.15 -8.05
C LEU A 85 13.43 6.07 -6.51
N GLY A 86 12.24 6.10 -5.93
CA GLY A 86 12.03 6.00 -4.49
C GLY A 86 12.53 4.67 -3.92
N GLY A 87 12.24 3.54 -4.59
CA GLY A 87 12.73 2.23 -4.17
C GLY A 87 14.26 2.13 -4.20
N ARG A 88 14.90 2.63 -5.26
CA ARG A 88 16.36 2.67 -5.36
C ARG A 88 16.99 3.58 -4.32
N LEU A 89 16.38 4.73 -4.06
CA LEU A 89 16.88 5.70 -3.09
C LEU A 89 16.70 5.18 -1.65
N ALA A 90 15.58 4.54 -1.34
CA ALA A 90 15.30 3.99 -0.02
C ALA A 90 16.35 2.96 0.41
N GLY A 91 16.88 2.17 -0.52
CA GLY A 91 17.97 1.22 -0.25
C GLY A 91 19.34 1.86 0.01
N ARG A 92 19.54 3.13 -0.39
CA ARG A 92 20.81 3.86 -0.20
C ARG A 92 20.83 4.76 1.04
N ILE A 93 19.66 5.12 1.58
CA ILE A 93 19.55 5.99 2.75
C ILE A 93 19.72 5.17 4.03
N LYS A 94 20.40 5.75 5.03
CA LYS A 94 20.51 5.14 6.37
C LYS A 94 19.11 4.88 6.95
N PRO A 95 18.81 3.67 7.48
CA PRO A 95 17.46 3.33 7.97
C PRO A 95 16.88 4.32 8.98
N LYS A 96 17.73 4.85 9.87
CA LYS A 96 17.32 5.85 10.87
C LYS A 96 16.83 7.14 10.21
N THR A 97 17.53 7.64 9.19
CA THR A 97 17.14 8.85 8.46
C THR A 97 15.83 8.63 7.71
N LEU A 98 15.70 7.51 7.00
CA LEU A 98 14.46 7.17 6.28
C LEU A 98 13.26 7.12 7.24
N ARG A 99 13.42 6.46 8.39
CA ARG A 99 12.39 6.39 9.44
C ARG A 99 12.02 7.77 9.96
N THR A 100 12.99 8.62 10.31
CA THR A 100 12.71 9.97 10.82
C THR A 100 11.95 10.81 9.81
N VAL A 101 12.36 10.79 8.53
CA VAL A 101 11.69 11.55 7.47
C VAL A 101 10.23 11.11 7.31
N VAL A 102 9.98 9.80 7.26
CA VAL A 102 8.61 9.26 7.14
C VAL A 102 7.74 9.67 8.33
N ILE A 103 8.27 9.59 9.55
CA ILE A 103 7.53 9.99 10.77
C ILE A 103 7.20 11.49 10.74
N VAL A 104 8.17 12.34 10.40
CA VAL A 104 7.96 13.79 10.36
C VAL A 104 6.89 14.16 9.33
N ILE A 105 6.95 13.60 8.13
CA ILE A 105 5.94 13.83 7.09
C ILE A 105 4.56 13.36 7.57
N ALA A 106 4.47 12.16 8.14
CA ALA A 106 3.21 11.62 8.63
C ALA A 106 2.57 12.50 9.72
N VAL A 107 3.37 13.00 10.67
CA VAL A 107 2.90 13.90 11.74
C VAL A 107 2.45 15.25 11.17
N ILE A 108 3.20 15.83 10.22
CA ILE A 108 2.81 17.09 9.58
C ILE A 108 1.47 16.93 8.86
N VAL A 109 1.33 15.89 8.03
CA VAL A 109 0.09 15.61 7.29
C VAL A 109 -1.07 15.39 8.26
N ALA A 110 -0.86 14.62 9.33
CA ALA A 110 -1.88 14.39 10.35
C ALA A 110 -2.34 15.69 11.03
N ILE A 111 -1.42 16.59 11.40
CA ILE A 111 -1.77 17.88 12.00
C ILE A 111 -2.56 18.75 11.01
N ILE A 112 -2.12 18.82 9.75
CA ILE A 112 -2.80 19.62 8.72
C ILE A 112 -4.24 19.16 8.53
N TYR A 113 -4.47 17.84 8.40
CA TYR A 113 -5.82 17.28 8.26
C TYR A 113 -6.66 17.34 9.53
N LEU A 114 -6.05 17.50 10.70
CA LEU A 114 -6.79 17.63 11.97
C LEU A 114 -7.28 19.06 12.18
N VAL A 115 -6.53 20.05 11.71
CA VAL A 115 -6.85 21.47 11.89
C VAL A 115 -7.75 22.01 10.78
N ARG A 116 -7.75 21.38 9.60
CA ARG A 116 -8.45 21.83 8.39
C ARG A 116 -9.62 20.93 8.05
#